data_AF-A0A1V6AYH0-F1
#
_entry.id   AF-A0A1V6AYH0-F1
#
_cell.length_a   1.000
_cell.length_b   1.000
_cell.length_c   1.000
_cell.angle_alpha   90.00
_cell.angle_beta   90.00
_cell.angle_gamma   90.00
#
_symmetry.space_group_name_H-M   'P 1'
#
loop_
_entity.id
_entity.type
_entity.pdbx_description
1 polymer ?
#
loop_
_entity_poly.entity_id
_entity_poly.type
_entity_poly.pdbx_seq_one_letter_code
_entity_poly.pdbx_strand_id
1 'polypeptide(L)'
;MSLSALSHAEAKLKEAEKVFDKSDRNRKAADILVALRRADYDYFNNKLHLDQLGERKERIDQARQNVAQAKEVLVRNKVDSRALKSVLDAERELLTANAQLQIGAPSVLLRGLADCRLSVDDAEVYLGKGDVRTISVADRSRLTIPGMLDVEIMAGSSAEGLSRKVEDERRTLDDACTKAGVSSPDEARAAFEERREATRHVESKAQVEKDNLRDLTYEELDEQLLGLQQIVLTYLGKRVAEPAMCPDLGSAKTEWISAETSQQEAISQWESARVSLATARSEWDGLNRKHQESRVQLDLLSKDLKQARENLDRVRKCVPDDALETALASAVQSVASEDTNVRAAESSLKAKNPERVKVLAETAKGSLITTQTRRNTAQTELIEVQTRLKIHGEEGLHEKLHAAQIGLERLGAGNKSLFRRASSAKYLFETMREVRDTARRAYVAPLKEKIEQLGRMVFDDSFQVDISDELQIASRTVKGITVPFDSLSGGTREQLSLIFRSACSMIVAKDGGTPLILDDALGYTDPERLRLMGAVLSQAAKECQIVIFTCIPDRYGNIGEATVVAIG
;
A
#
# COMPACT_ATOMS: atom_id res chain seq x y z
N MET A 1 68.82 24.88 -37.98
CA MET A 1 68.33 23.56 -37.53
C MET A 1 68.32 22.62 -38.72
N SER A 2 68.76 21.38 -38.55
CA SER A 2 68.93 20.43 -39.65
C SER A 2 67.57 19.98 -40.21
N LEU A 3 67.48 19.83 -41.54
CA LEU A 3 66.37 19.17 -42.24
C LEU A 3 66.00 17.80 -41.60
N SER A 4 67.00 17.14 -41.00
CA SER A 4 66.86 15.90 -40.23
C SER A 4 65.89 15.98 -39.04
N ALA A 5 65.85 17.11 -38.32
CA ALA A 5 64.92 17.29 -37.20
C ALA A 5 63.46 17.40 -37.67
N LEU A 6 63.24 18.06 -38.82
CA LEU A 6 61.91 18.20 -39.43
C LEU A 6 61.41 16.84 -39.96
N SER A 7 62.27 16.07 -40.63
CA SER A 7 61.90 14.73 -41.11
C SER A 7 61.59 13.76 -39.97
N HIS A 8 62.28 13.87 -38.83
CA HIS A 8 61.99 13.05 -37.64
C HIS A 8 60.64 13.40 -37.01
N ALA A 9 60.31 14.69 -36.91
CA ALA A 9 59.01 15.15 -36.43
C ALA A 9 57.86 14.73 -37.38
N GLU A 10 58.09 14.75 -38.69
CA GLU A 10 57.11 14.27 -39.68
C GLU A 10 56.84 12.76 -39.54
N ALA A 11 57.88 11.96 -39.31
CA ALA A 11 57.73 10.52 -39.06
C ALA A 11 56.94 10.23 -37.77
N LYS A 12 57.22 10.98 -36.69
CA LYS A 12 56.46 10.89 -35.43
C LYS A 12 54.99 11.27 -35.59
N LEU A 13 54.69 12.32 -36.36
CA LEU A 13 53.33 12.75 -36.65
C LEU A 13 52.56 11.63 -37.37
N LYS A 14 53.13 11.04 -38.43
CA LYS A 14 52.52 9.93 -39.17
C LYS A 14 52.27 8.69 -38.30
N GLU A 15 53.15 8.40 -37.36
CA GLU A 15 52.95 7.28 -36.43
C GLU A 15 51.84 7.57 -35.42
N ALA A 16 51.80 8.79 -34.86
CA ALA A 16 50.73 9.22 -33.96
C ALA A 16 49.35 9.24 -34.64
N GLU A 17 49.28 9.60 -35.93
CA GLU A 17 48.05 9.53 -36.74
C GLU A 17 47.54 8.08 -36.86
N LYS A 18 48.42 7.11 -37.17
CA LYS A 18 48.02 5.70 -37.26
C LYS A 18 47.50 5.16 -35.92
N VAL A 19 48.15 5.52 -34.82
CA VAL A 19 47.73 5.09 -33.48
C VAL A 19 46.38 5.70 -33.12
N PHE A 20 46.17 6.98 -33.41
CA PHE A 20 44.89 7.65 -33.22
C PHE A 20 43.76 7.01 -34.05
N ASP A 21 43.99 6.76 -35.34
CA ASP A 21 43.00 6.13 -36.22
C ASP A 21 42.62 4.72 -35.75
N LYS A 22 43.61 3.94 -35.27
CA LYS A 22 43.36 2.62 -34.70
C LYS A 22 42.54 2.71 -33.42
N SER A 23 42.91 3.58 -32.49
CA SER A 23 42.19 3.76 -31.23
C SER A 23 40.77 4.31 -31.44
N ASP A 24 40.55 5.18 -32.42
CA ASP A 24 39.20 5.69 -32.74
C ASP A 24 38.30 4.61 -33.34
N ARG A 25 38.83 3.71 -34.18
CA ARG A 25 38.09 2.53 -34.67
C ARG A 25 37.72 1.59 -33.53
N ASN A 26 38.66 1.32 -32.62
CA ASN A 26 38.41 0.47 -31.44
C ASN A 26 37.35 1.08 -30.52
N ARG A 27 37.42 2.40 -30.25
CA ARG A 27 36.42 3.13 -29.47
C ARG A 27 35.03 3.02 -30.10
N LYS A 28 34.92 3.27 -31.41
CA LYS A 28 33.64 3.15 -32.14
C LYS A 28 33.08 1.72 -32.10
N ALA A 29 33.93 0.70 -32.24
CA ALA A 29 33.51 -0.70 -32.15
C ALA A 29 33.02 -1.05 -30.72
N ALA A 30 33.72 -0.56 -29.69
CA ALA A 30 33.32 -0.74 -28.30
C ALA A 30 32.01 -0.01 -27.97
N ASP A 31 31.80 1.21 -28.49
CA ASP A 31 30.55 1.98 -28.33
C ASP A 31 29.35 1.19 -28.91
N ILE A 32 29.51 0.61 -30.10
CA ILE A 32 28.48 -0.21 -30.75
C ILE A 32 28.21 -1.48 -29.92
N LEU A 33 29.26 -2.14 -29.43
CA LEU A 33 29.13 -3.37 -28.64
C LEU A 33 28.43 -3.12 -27.30
N VAL A 34 28.78 -2.05 -26.59
CA VAL A 34 28.11 -1.68 -25.32
C VAL A 34 26.65 -1.36 -25.56
N ALA A 35 26.33 -0.59 -26.61
CA ALA A 35 24.95 -0.28 -26.95
C ALA A 35 24.13 -1.56 -27.23
N LEU A 36 24.72 -2.51 -27.97
CA LEU A 36 24.09 -3.80 -28.25
C LEU A 36 23.91 -4.65 -26.98
N ARG A 37 24.95 -4.78 -26.14
CA ARG A 37 24.88 -5.60 -24.91
C ARG A 37 23.93 -5.00 -23.87
N ARG A 38 23.87 -3.67 -23.77
CA ARG A 38 22.85 -2.99 -22.97
C ARG A 38 21.46 -3.28 -23.47
N ALA A 39 21.23 -3.25 -24.78
CA ALA A 39 19.93 -3.58 -25.35
C ALA A 39 19.56 -5.07 -25.16
N ASP A 40 20.54 -5.99 -25.23
CA ASP A 40 20.34 -7.42 -24.90
C ASP A 40 19.92 -7.57 -23.43
N TYR A 41 20.56 -6.85 -22.51
CA TYR A 41 20.20 -6.81 -21.09
C TYR A 41 18.79 -6.24 -20.86
N ASP A 42 18.48 -5.09 -21.46
CA ASP A 42 17.18 -4.44 -21.36
C ASP A 42 16.06 -5.37 -21.89
N TYR A 43 16.31 -6.13 -22.97
CA TYR A 43 15.39 -7.15 -23.45
C TYR A 43 15.08 -8.22 -22.41
N PHE A 44 16.11 -8.82 -21.79
CA PHE A 44 15.88 -9.86 -20.79
C PHE A 44 15.20 -9.31 -19.54
N ASN A 45 15.52 -8.06 -19.17
CA ASN A 45 14.86 -7.39 -18.06
C ASN A 45 13.38 -7.14 -18.38
N ASN A 46 13.06 -6.64 -19.58
CA ASN A 46 11.69 -6.43 -20.03
C ASN A 46 10.92 -7.75 -20.17
N LYS A 47 11.57 -8.83 -20.62
CA LYS A 47 10.97 -10.18 -20.67
C LYS A 47 10.63 -10.69 -19.27
N LEU A 48 11.55 -10.57 -18.31
CA LEU A 48 11.27 -10.96 -16.92
C LEU A 48 10.13 -10.13 -16.31
N HIS A 49 10.13 -8.82 -16.55
CA HIS A 49 9.04 -7.94 -16.12
C HIS A 49 7.70 -8.33 -16.78
N LEU A 50 7.71 -8.67 -18.07
CA LEU A 50 6.54 -9.14 -18.79
C LEU A 50 5.96 -10.41 -18.15
N ASP A 51 6.80 -11.40 -17.86
CA ASP A 51 6.37 -12.65 -17.23
C ASP A 51 5.78 -12.39 -15.82
N GLN A 52 6.44 -11.53 -15.02
CA GLN A 52 5.96 -11.16 -13.68
C GLN A 52 4.63 -10.40 -13.69
N LEU A 53 4.45 -9.46 -14.61
CA LEU A 53 3.17 -8.76 -14.78
C LEU A 53 2.09 -9.70 -15.32
N GLY A 54 2.47 -10.65 -16.18
CA GLY A 54 1.57 -11.67 -16.72
C GLY A 54 0.99 -12.54 -15.63
N GLU A 55 1.83 -13.08 -14.75
CA GLU A 55 1.37 -13.86 -13.58
C GLU A 55 0.46 -13.04 -12.65
N ARG A 56 0.78 -11.75 -12.43
CA ARG A 56 -0.05 -10.86 -11.60
C ARG A 56 -1.43 -10.68 -12.23
N LYS A 57 -1.50 -10.44 -13.55
CA LYS A 57 -2.76 -10.31 -14.27
C LYS A 57 -3.56 -11.60 -14.20
N GLU A 58 -2.93 -12.75 -14.43
CA GLU A 58 -3.59 -14.06 -14.37
C GLU A 58 -4.22 -14.32 -12.98
N ARG A 59 -3.51 -14.00 -11.89
CA ARG A 59 -4.08 -14.10 -10.52
C ARG A 59 -5.31 -13.22 -10.33
N ILE A 60 -5.30 -12.00 -10.88
CA ILE A 60 -6.45 -11.08 -10.82
C ILE A 60 -7.61 -11.61 -11.65
N ASP A 61 -7.34 -12.07 -12.87
CA ASP A 61 -8.35 -12.59 -13.79
C ASP A 61 -9.01 -13.84 -13.22
N GLN A 62 -8.22 -14.75 -12.64
CA GLN A 62 -8.74 -15.93 -11.94
C GLN A 62 -9.60 -15.55 -10.73
N ALA A 63 -9.18 -14.56 -9.93
CA ALA A 63 -9.99 -14.08 -8.81
C ALA A 63 -11.31 -13.44 -9.29
N ARG A 64 -11.28 -12.68 -10.39
CA ARG A 64 -12.50 -12.10 -11.00
C ARG A 64 -13.44 -13.19 -11.52
N GLN A 65 -12.91 -14.22 -12.18
CA GLN A 65 -13.70 -15.36 -12.66
C GLN A 65 -14.31 -16.16 -11.51
N ASN A 66 -13.53 -16.46 -10.46
CA ASN A 66 -14.00 -17.16 -9.26
C ASN A 66 -15.13 -16.37 -8.58
N VAL A 67 -15.05 -15.04 -8.55
CA VAL A 67 -16.13 -14.19 -8.00
C VAL A 67 -17.37 -14.20 -8.87
N ALA A 68 -17.23 -14.22 -10.19
CA ALA A 68 -18.38 -14.33 -11.08
C ALA A 68 -19.15 -15.64 -10.81
N GLN A 69 -18.44 -16.77 -10.74
CA GLN A 69 -19.01 -18.07 -10.38
C GLN A 69 -19.59 -18.09 -8.95
N ALA A 70 -18.85 -17.55 -7.97
CA ALA A 70 -19.30 -17.47 -6.59
C ALA A 70 -20.58 -16.65 -6.43
N LYS A 71 -20.75 -15.56 -7.18
CA LYS A 71 -21.98 -14.76 -7.18
C LYS A 71 -23.18 -15.57 -7.67
N GLU A 72 -23.02 -16.39 -8.70
CA GLU A 72 -24.09 -17.29 -9.16
C GLU A 72 -24.49 -18.29 -8.07
N VAL A 73 -23.51 -18.88 -7.38
CA VAL A 73 -23.74 -19.78 -6.23
C VAL A 73 -24.50 -19.06 -5.11
N LEU A 74 -24.06 -17.85 -4.71
CA LEU A 74 -24.71 -17.08 -3.64
C LEU A 74 -26.14 -16.64 -3.96
N VAL A 75 -26.47 -16.47 -5.25
CA VAL A 75 -27.83 -16.19 -5.71
C VAL A 75 -28.70 -17.45 -5.61
N ARG A 76 -28.19 -18.60 -6.08
CA ARG A 76 -28.91 -19.89 -6.12
C ARG A 76 -29.11 -20.50 -4.73
N ASN A 77 -28.04 -20.63 -3.96
CA ASN A 77 -28.01 -21.33 -2.68
C ASN A 77 -28.38 -20.34 -1.57
N LYS A 78 -29.47 -20.58 -0.84
CA LYS A 78 -29.98 -19.68 0.23
C LYS A 78 -29.66 -20.16 1.65
N VAL A 79 -28.91 -21.25 1.81
CA VAL A 79 -28.63 -21.85 3.12
C VAL A 79 -27.62 -21.00 3.89
N ASP A 80 -28.11 -20.02 4.64
CA ASP A 80 -27.30 -19.24 5.57
C ASP A 80 -27.12 -19.94 6.92
N SER A 81 -26.38 -19.32 7.83
CA SER A 81 -26.11 -19.89 9.15
C SER A 81 -27.37 -20.13 9.99
N ARG A 82 -28.44 -19.35 9.75
CA ARG A 82 -29.72 -19.50 10.44
C ARG A 82 -30.50 -20.68 9.88
N ALA A 83 -30.54 -20.82 8.56
CA ALA A 83 -31.17 -21.95 7.88
C ALA A 83 -30.50 -23.28 8.27
N LEU A 84 -29.16 -23.35 8.25
CA LEU A 84 -28.42 -24.53 8.69
C LEU A 84 -28.73 -24.86 10.16
N LYS A 85 -28.70 -23.85 11.05
CA LYS A 85 -29.00 -24.06 12.46
C LYS A 85 -30.40 -24.61 12.68
N SER A 86 -31.41 -24.09 11.98
CA SER A 86 -32.79 -24.60 12.08
C SER A 86 -32.93 -26.06 11.64
N VAL A 87 -32.21 -26.48 10.59
CA VAL A 87 -32.19 -27.88 10.15
C VAL A 87 -31.48 -28.78 11.18
N LEU A 88 -30.34 -28.35 11.71
CA LEU A 88 -29.59 -29.11 12.72
C LEU A 88 -30.32 -29.23 14.06
N ASP A 89 -31.01 -28.16 14.48
CA ASP A 89 -31.83 -28.17 15.69
C ASP A 89 -32.99 -29.18 15.52
N ALA A 90 -33.69 -29.17 14.38
CA ALA A 90 -34.77 -30.13 14.09
C ALA A 90 -34.26 -31.58 13.98
N GLU A 91 -33.09 -31.82 13.39
CA GLU A 91 -32.45 -33.14 13.34
C GLU A 91 -32.15 -33.65 14.75
N ARG A 92 -31.68 -32.78 15.65
CA ARG A 92 -31.37 -33.13 17.04
C ARG A 92 -32.64 -33.46 17.84
N GLU A 93 -33.72 -32.71 17.65
CA GLU A 93 -35.01 -32.99 18.29
C GLU A 93 -35.61 -34.32 17.79
N LEU A 94 -35.52 -34.61 16.48
CA LEU A 94 -35.92 -35.91 15.92
C LEU A 94 -35.09 -37.07 16.50
N LEU A 95 -33.77 -36.91 16.64
CA LEU A 95 -32.91 -37.93 17.26
C LEU A 95 -33.30 -38.15 18.73
N THR A 96 -33.64 -37.07 19.44
CA THR A 96 -34.05 -37.12 20.85
C THR A 96 -35.41 -37.81 21.00
N ALA A 97 -36.38 -37.50 20.13
CA ALA A 97 -37.68 -38.15 20.10
C ALA A 97 -37.55 -39.65 19.78
N ASN A 98 -36.70 -40.03 18.81
CA ASN A 98 -36.42 -41.43 18.49
C ASN A 98 -35.77 -42.18 19.67
N ALA A 99 -34.82 -41.56 20.37
CA ALA A 99 -34.22 -42.16 21.55
C ALA A 99 -35.23 -42.34 22.69
N GLN A 100 -36.12 -41.36 22.91
CA GLN A 100 -37.21 -41.46 23.90
C GLN A 100 -38.19 -42.58 23.54
N LEU A 101 -38.55 -42.75 22.26
CA LEU A 101 -39.39 -43.84 21.79
C LEU A 101 -38.73 -45.20 22.01
N GLN A 102 -37.43 -45.34 21.72
CA GLN A 102 -36.70 -46.60 21.95
C GLN A 102 -36.63 -46.98 23.44
N ILE A 103 -36.49 -46.02 24.34
CA ILE A 103 -36.46 -46.24 25.80
C ILE A 103 -37.86 -46.52 26.35
N GLY A 104 -38.88 -45.83 25.84
CA GLY A 104 -40.26 -45.89 26.32
C GLY A 104 -41.12 -47.00 25.72
N ALA A 105 -40.67 -47.65 24.63
CA ALA A 105 -41.41 -48.72 23.98
C ALA A 105 -41.37 -50.01 24.83
N PRO A 106 -42.53 -50.59 25.19
CA PRO A 106 -42.57 -51.88 25.87
C PRO A 106 -41.96 -52.98 25.00
N SER A 107 -41.20 -53.88 25.64
CA SER A 107 -40.60 -55.04 24.98
C SER A 107 -41.33 -56.33 25.34
N VAL A 108 -41.57 -57.16 24.34
CA VAL A 108 -42.22 -58.46 24.46
C VAL A 108 -41.18 -59.53 24.24
N LEU A 109 -40.94 -60.35 25.26
CA LEU A 109 -40.01 -61.46 25.21
C LEU A 109 -40.75 -62.75 24.86
N LEU A 110 -40.44 -63.30 23.70
CA LEU A 110 -40.93 -64.57 23.21
C LEU A 110 -39.92 -65.67 23.52
N ARG A 111 -40.42 -66.81 24.01
CA ARG A 111 -39.61 -68.00 24.25
C ARG A 111 -40.24 -69.21 23.58
N GLY A 112 -39.50 -69.87 22.69
CA GLY A 112 -39.96 -71.07 21.99
C GLY A 112 -40.01 -72.27 22.93
N LEU A 113 -41.19 -72.82 23.17
CA LEU A 113 -41.35 -74.07 23.95
C LEU A 113 -41.24 -75.33 23.06
N ALA A 114 -41.43 -75.14 21.76
CA ALA A 114 -41.24 -76.09 20.68
C ALA A 114 -40.90 -75.30 19.40
N ASP A 115 -40.43 -75.98 18.36
CA ASP A 115 -40.16 -75.35 17.07
C ASP A 115 -41.47 -74.80 16.50
N CYS A 116 -41.56 -73.48 16.35
CA CYS A 116 -42.76 -72.84 15.82
C CYS A 116 -42.40 -71.80 14.74
N ARG A 117 -43.29 -71.71 13.74
CA ARG A 117 -43.31 -70.61 12.78
C ARG A 117 -44.36 -69.63 13.25
N LEU A 118 -43.94 -68.39 13.45
CA LEU A 118 -44.79 -67.29 13.85
C LEU A 118 -44.57 -66.12 12.90
N SER A 119 -45.59 -65.30 12.70
CA SER A 119 -45.52 -64.04 11.98
C SER A 119 -45.46 -62.91 12.99
N VAL A 120 -44.49 -62.01 12.84
CA VAL A 120 -44.45 -60.72 13.55
C VAL A 120 -44.64 -59.64 12.50
N ASP A 121 -45.73 -58.88 12.58
CA ASP A 121 -46.05 -57.80 11.63
C ASP A 121 -45.89 -58.23 10.15
N ASP A 122 -46.47 -59.39 9.83
CA ASP A 122 -46.46 -60.05 8.51
C ASP A 122 -45.10 -60.61 8.04
N ALA A 123 -44.04 -60.55 8.87
CA ALA A 123 -42.77 -61.19 8.60
C ALA A 123 -42.69 -62.58 9.26
N GLU A 124 -42.42 -63.63 8.48
CA GLU A 124 -42.21 -64.99 9.00
C GLU A 124 -40.93 -65.08 9.85
N VAL A 125 -41.10 -65.59 11.06
CA VAL A 125 -40.06 -65.80 12.05
C VAL A 125 -40.10 -67.27 12.49
N TYR A 126 -38.95 -67.92 12.42
CA TYR A 126 -38.75 -69.22 13.03
C TYR A 126 -38.24 -69.03 14.46
N LEU A 127 -38.89 -69.69 15.43
CA LEU A 127 -38.47 -69.70 16.83
C LEU A 127 -38.29 -71.15 17.27
N GLY A 128 -37.04 -71.57 17.48
CA GLY A 128 -36.71 -72.93 17.88
C GLY A 128 -37.00 -73.20 19.36
N LYS A 129 -37.05 -74.48 19.75
CA LYS A 129 -37.21 -74.87 21.15
C LYS A 129 -36.04 -74.35 22.02
N GLY A 130 -36.35 -73.48 22.97
CA GLY A 130 -35.40 -72.83 23.87
C GLY A 130 -34.93 -71.46 23.40
N ASP A 131 -35.23 -71.07 22.16
CA ASP A 131 -34.84 -69.77 21.62
C ASP A 131 -35.65 -68.66 22.27
N VAL A 132 -34.95 -67.54 22.54
CA VAL A 132 -35.55 -66.33 23.08
C VAL A 132 -35.39 -65.21 22.05
N ARG A 133 -36.49 -64.54 21.74
CA ARG A 133 -36.51 -63.32 20.92
C ARG A 133 -37.22 -62.21 21.67
N THR A 134 -36.69 -61.00 21.55
CA THR A 134 -37.33 -59.79 22.08
C THR A 134 -37.83 -58.94 20.94
N ILE A 135 -39.06 -58.45 21.04
CA ILE A 135 -39.71 -57.56 20.07
C ILE A 135 -40.02 -56.25 20.80
N SER A 136 -39.76 -55.11 20.18
CA SER A 136 -40.15 -53.80 20.70
C SER A 136 -41.47 -53.38 20.07
N VAL A 137 -42.43 -52.90 20.87
CA VAL A 137 -43.76 -52.49 20.40
C VAL A 137 -43.87 -50.98 20.52
N ALA A 138 -43.72 -50.27 19.40
CA ALA A 138 -43.74 -48.80 19.37
C ALA A 138 -45.16 -48.20 19.39
N ASP A 139 -46.11 -48.86 18.73
CA ASP A 139 -47.53 -48.44 18.65
C ASP A 139 -48.43 -49.69 18.74
N ARG A 140 -48.34 -50.56 17.71
CA ARG A 140 -48.95 -51.88 17.69
C ARG A 140 -48.01 -52.90 17.05
N SER A 141 -48.00 -54.12 17.57
CA SER A 141 -47.42 -55.27 16.89
C SER A 141 -48.39 -56.42 16.92
N ARG A 142 -48.54 -57.08 15.78
CA ARG A 142 -49.36 -58.28 15.62
C ARG A 142 -48.47 -59.50 15.58
N LEU A 143 -48.74 -60.44 16.47
CA LEU A 143 -48.05 -61.72 16.55
C LEU A 143 -49.03 -62.84 16.25
N THR A 144 -48.84 -63.48 15.10
CA THR A 144 -49.73 -64.54 14.63
C THR A 144 -48.98 -65.86 14.57
N ILE A 145 -49.45 -66.87 15.28
CA ILE A 145 -49.01 -68.26 15.14
C ILE A 145 -50.10 -69.00 14.35
N PRO A 146 -49.86 -69.35 13.07
CA PRO A 146 -50.88 -69.89 12.18
C PRO A 146 -51.62 -71.09 12.80
N GLY A 147 -52.96 -71.01 12.84
CA GLY A 147 -53.83 -72.07 13.37
C GLY A 147 -53.84 -72.22 14.90
N MET A 148 -53.11 -71.39 15.65
CA MET A 148 -53.10 -71.44 17.12
C MET A 148 -53.51 -70.14 17.81
N LEU A 149 -52.88 -69.01 17.46
CA LEU A 149 -52.96 -67.79 18.27
C LEU A 149 -52.76 -66.55 17.39
N ASP A 150 -53.57 -65.52 17.59
CA ASP A 150 -53.36 -64.20 17.01
C ASP A 150 -53.40 -63.18 18.15
N VAL A 151 -52.29 -62.49 18.38
CA VAL A 151 -52.10 -61.58 19.50
C VAL A 151 -51.82 -60.20 18.94
N GLU A 152 -52.70 -59.25 19.23
CA GLU A 152 -52.45 -57.84 18.99
C GLU A 152 -51.95 -57.20 20.27
N ILE A 153 -50.73 -56.66 20.21
CA ILE A 153 -50.07 -56.02 21.34
C ILE A 153 -50.09 -54.53 21.04
N MET A 154 -50.88 -53.79 21.81
CA MET A 154 -50.91 -52.33 21.76
C MET A 154 -50.00 -51.76 22.83
N ALA A 155 -49.16 -50.81 22.45
CA ALA A 155 -48.35 -50.08 23.40
C ALA A 155 -49.25 -49.15 24.24
N GLY A 156 -48.86 -48.87 25.48
CA GLY A 156 -49.62 -47.95 26.34
C GLY A 156 -49.66 -46.53 25.76
N SER A 157 -50.59 -45.70 26.22
CA SER A 157 -50.79 -44.32 25.74
C SER A 157 -49.51 -43.46 25.76
N SER A 158 -48.51 -43.81 26.58
CA SER A 158 -47.19 -43.19 26.61
C SER A 158 -46.35 -43.47 25.36
N ALA A 159 -46.38 -44.69 24.82
CA ALA A 159 -45.62 -45.07 23.63
C ALA A 159 -46.28 -44.55 22.34
N GLU A 160 -47.62 -44.56 22.28
CA GLU A 160 -48.37 -43.94 21.18
C GLU A 160 -48.12 -42.42 21.10
N GLY A 161 -48.06 -41.74 22.26
CA GLY A 161 -47.68 -40.32 22.35
C GLY A 161 -46.24 -40.04 21.90
N LEU A 162 -45.30 -40.94 22.23
CA LEU A 162 -43.91 -40.85 21.77
C LEU A 162 -43.78 -41.08 20.25
N SER A 163 -44.55 -42.01 19.69
CA SER A 163 -44.58 -42.30 18.26
C SER A 163 -45.13 -41.11 17.45
N ARG A 164 -46.22 -40.48 17.93
CA ARG A 164 -46.73 -39.22 17.34
C ARG A 164 -45.70 -38.09 17.43
N LYS A 165 -44.99 -37.97 18.55
CA LYS A 165 -43.94 -36.96 18.72
C LYS A 165 -42.80 -37.17 17.70
N VAL A 166 -42.37 -38.41 17.44
CA VAL A 166 -41.37 -38.69 16.39
C VAL A 166 -41.87 -38.26 15.02
N GLU A 167 -43.13 -38.50 14.69
CA GLU A 167 -43.72 -38.09 13.41
C GLU A 167 -43.82 -36.56 13.28
N ASP A 168 -44.18 -35.85 14.36
CA ASP A 168 -44.23 -34.38 14.40
C ASP A 168 -42.82 -33.76 14.27
N GLU A 169 -41.81 -34.31 14.94
CA GLU A 169 -40.43 -33.86 14.79
C GLU A 169 -39.88 -34.17 13.39
N ARG A 170 -40.29 -35.29 12.79
CA ARG A 170 -39.90 -35.63 11.41
C ARG A 170 -40.50 -34.66 10.40
N ARG A 171 -41.77 -34.27 10.56
CA ARG A 171 -42.39 -33.21 9.76
C ARG A 171 -41.69 -31.88 9.95
N THR A 172 -41.31 -31.55 11.19
CA THR A 172 -40.57 -30.32 11.50
C THR A 172 -39.21 -30.29 10.79
N LEU A 173 -38.51 -31.43 10.73
CA LEU A 173 -37.27 -31.58 9.98
C LEU A 173 -37.49 -31.42 8.47
N ASP A 174 -38.48 -32.09 7.90
CA ASP A 174 -38.83 -31.98 6.47
C ASP A 174 -39.22 -30.55 6.09
N ASP A 175 -39.99 -29.87 6.95
CA ASP A 175 -40.35 -28.46 6.78
C ASP A 175 -39.13 -27.53 6.85
N ALA A 176 -38.20 -27.79 7.77
CA ALA A 176 -36.95 -27.04 7.89
C ALA A 176 -36.06 -27.23 6.64
N CYS A 177 -35.94 -28.46 6.14
CA CYS A 177 -35.21 -28.78 4.92
C CYS A 177 -35.85 -28.12 3.69
N THR A 178 -37.19 -28.19 3.57
CA THR A 178 -37.95 -27.56 2.49
C THR A 178 -37.80 -26.05 2.50
N LYS A 179 -37.88 -25.40 3.68
CA LYS A 179 -37.65 -23.95 3.82
C LYS A 179 -36.23 -23.54 3.44
N ALA A 180 -35.24 -24.40 3.68
CA ALA A 180 -33.85 -24.19 3.28
C ALA A 180 -33.57 -24.56 1.81
N GLY A 181 -34.50 -25.24 1.13
CA GLY A 181 -34.36 -25.67 -0.27
C GLY A 181 -33.45 -26.89 -0.46
N VAL A 182 -33.37 -27.76 0.54
CA VAL A 182 -32.52 -28.97 0.57
C VAL A 182 -33.34 -30.20 0.95
N SER A 183 -32.85 -31.39 0.64
CA SER A 183 -33.54 -32.67 0.85
C SER A 183 -33.18 -33.35 2.18
N SER A 184 -32.07 -32.95 2.80
CA SER A 184 -31.55 -33.57 4.03
C SER A 184 -30.62 -32.64 4.83
N PRO A 185 -30.35 -32.96 6.12
CA PRO A 185 -29.33 -32.26 6.91
C PRO A 185 -27.92 -32.32 6.30
N ASP A 186 -27.54 -33.42 5.67
CA ASP A 186 -26.24 -33.55 5.01
C ASP A 186 -26.14 -32.63 3.79
N GLU A 187 -27.20 -32.52 3.00
CA GLU A 187 -27.26 -31.57 1.90
C GLU A 187 -27.26 -30.12 2.41
N ALA A 188 -27.92 -29.85 3.55
CA ALA A 188 -27.86 -28.54 4.21
C ALA A 188 -26.42 -28.16 4.62
N ARG A 189 -25.65 -29.10 5.18
CA ARG A 189 -24.23 -28.90 5.54
C ARG A 189 -23.37 -28.63 4.32
N ALA A 190 -23.53 -29.45 3.26
CA ALA A 190 -22.79 -29.29 2.02
C ALA A 190 -23.12 -27.95 1.33
N ALA A 191 -24.40 -27.57 1.27
CA ALA A 191 -24.84 -26.29 0.74
C ALA A 191 -24.31 -25.11 1.56
N PHE A 192 -24.28 -25.21 2.89
CA PHE A 192 -23.71 -24.16 3.73
C PHE A 192 -22.21 -23.98 3.49
N GLU A 193 -21.44 -25.07 3.38
CA GLU A 193 -20.00 -24.96 3.07
C GLU A 193 -19.76 -24.43 1.66
N GLU A 194 -20.52 -24.84 0.64
CA GLU A 194 -20.46 -24.28 -0.73
C GLU A 194 -20.72 -22.75 -0.69
N ARG A 195 -21.75 -22.31 0.04
CA ARG A 195 -22.06 -20.88 0.21
C ARG A 195 -20.95 -20.14 0.96
N ARG A 196 -20.35 -20.78 1.97
CA ARG A 196 -19.24 -20.21 2.76
C ARG A 196 -17.98 -20.05 1.91
N GLU A 197 -17.63 -21.02 1.08
CA GLU A 197 -16.52 -20.93 0.13
C GLU A 197 -16.77 -19.83 -0.92
N ALA A 198 -17.97 -19.78 -1.49
CA ALA A 198 -18.36 -18.71 -2.40
C ALA A 198 -18.24 -17.31 -1.75
N THR A 199 -18.65 -17.19 -0.49
CA THR A 199 -18.50 -15.93 0.29
C THR A 199 -17.02 -15.56 0.45
N ARG A 200 -16.14 -16.51 0.79
CA ARG A 200 -14.69 -16.27 0.89
C ARG A 200 -14.08 -15.80 -0.43
N HIS A 201 -14.52 -16.31 -1.58
CA HIS A 201 -14.06 -15.82 -2.88
C HIS A 201 -14.45 -14.36 -3.12
N VAL A 202 -15.66 -13.96 -2.74
CA VAL A 202 -16.11 -12.56 -2.83
C VAL A 202 -15.29 -11.64 -1.91
N GLU A 203 -15.07 -12.05 -0.66
CA GLU A 203 -14.33 -11.28 0.34
C GLU A 203 -12.83 -11.15 -0.02
N SER A 204 -12.21 -12.22 -0.50
CA SER A 204 -10.78 -12.23 -0.87
C SER A 204 -10.47 -11.44 -2.14
N LYS A 205 -11.45 -11.19 -3.02
CA LYS A 205 -11.24 -10.47 -4.29
C LYS A 205 -10.54 -9.13 -4.09
N ALA A 206 -11.05 -8.30 -3.18
CA ALA A 206 -10.52 -6.95 -2.97
C ALA A 206 -9.07 -6.99 -2.51
N GLN A 207 -8.69 -8.00 -1.72
CA GLN A 207 -7.32 -8.19 -1.26
C GLN A 207 -6.42 -8.68 -2.39
N VAL A 208 -6.86 -9.66 -3.20
CA VAL A 208 -6.09 -10.14 -4.37
C VAL A 208 -5.89 -9.04 -5.40
N GLU A 209 -6.92 -8.25 -5.70
CA GLU A 209 -6.80 -7.08 -6.58
C GLU A 209 -5.82 -6.07 -6.00
N LYS A 210 -5.92 -5.73 -4.70
CA LYS A 210 -4.99 -4.79 -4.05
C LYS A 210 -3.53 -5.25 -4.09
N ASP A 211 -3.25 -6.52 -3.77
CA ASP A 211 -1.89 -7.04 -3.68
C ASP A 211 -1.22 -7.16 -5.05
N ASN A 212 -2.00 -7.48 -6.09
CA ASN A 212 -1.50 -7.67 -7.45
C ASN A 212 -1.56 -6.41 -8.31
N LEU A 213 -2.48 -5.47 -8.07
CA LEU A 213 -2.52 -4.18 -8.77
C LEU A 213 -1.57 -3.16 -8.15
N ARG A 214 -1.46 -3.15 -6.81
CA ARG A 214 -0.68 -2.16 -6.04
C ARG A 214 -1.10 -0.73 -6.40
N ASP A 215 -0.22 0.00 -7.08
CA ASP A 215 -0.41 1.39 -7.47
C ASP A 215 -1.04 1.54 -8.87
N LEU A 216 -1.24 0.43 -9.58
CA LEU A 216 -1.82 0.41 -10.93
C LEU A 216 -3.33 0.17 -10.89
N THR A 217 -4.02 0.66 -11.91
CA THR A 217 -5.35 0.19 -12.29
C THR A 217 -5.24 -1.08 -13.13
N TYR A 218 -6.38 -1.77 -13.32
CA TYR A 218 -6.40 -2.98 -14.14
C TYR A 218 -6.09 -2.67 -15.62
N GLU A 219 -6.61 -1.55 -16.11
CA GLU A 219 -6.37 -1.03 -17.45
C GLU A 219 -4.90 -0.64 -17.64
N GLU A 220 -4.30 0.06 -16.67
CA GLU A 220 -2.86 0.41 -16.71
C GLU A 220 -1.96 -0.83 -16.69
N LEU A 221 -2.33 -1.88 -15.93
CA LEU A 221 -1.59 -3.15 -15.94
C LEU A 221 -1.65 -3.81 -17.32
N ASP A 222 -2.81 -3.76 -17.98
CA ASP A 222 -3.01 -4.32 -19.33
C ASP A 222 -2.23 -3.54 -20.40
N GLU A 223 -2.26 -2.20 -20.33
CA GLU A 223 -1.47 -1.34 -21.20
C GLU A 223 0.04 -1.58 -21.03
N GLN A 224 0.52 -1.73 -19.79
CA GLN A 224 1.93 -2.04 -19.53
C GLN A 224 2.33 -3.41 -20.09
N LEU A 225 1.46 -4.41 -19.97
CA LEU A 225 1.68 -5.73 -20.55
C LEU A 225 1.78 -5.66 -22.08
N LEU A 226 0.83 -5.00 -22.74
CA LEU A 226 0.85 -4.81 -24.18
C LEU A 226 2.10 -4.05 -24.64
N GLY A 227 2.48 -3.00 -23.92
CA GLY A 227 3.70 -2.23 -24.17
C GLY A 227 4.96 -3.10 -24.05
N LEU A 228 5.10 -3.88 -22.98
CA LEU A 228 6.23 -4.78 -22.79
C LEU A 228 6.28 -5.89 -23.84
N GLN A 229 5.14 -6.50 -24.20
CA GLN A 229 5.05 -7.47 -25.28
C GLN A 229 5.56 -6.89 -26.59
N GLN A 230 5.12 -5.68 -26.93
CA GLN A 230 5.55 -5.00 -28.15
C GLN A 230 7.05 -4.69 -28.13
N ILE A 231 7.60 -4.23 -27.00
CA ILE A 231 9.03 -3.93 -26.85
C ILE A 231 9.87 -5.20 -27.04
N VAL A 232 9.49 -6.30 -26.37
CA VAL A 232 10.19 -7.60 -26.44
C VAL A 232 10.19 -8.15 -27.87
N LEU A 233 9.05 -8.12 -28.55
CA LEU A 233 8.93 -8.58 -29.94
C LEU A 233 9.71 -7.68 -30.92
N THR A 234 9.60 -6.36 -30.76
CA THR A 234 10.28 -5.40 -31.64
C THR A 234 11.79 -5.50 -31.53
N TYR A 235 12.31 -5.76 -30.32
CA TYR A 235 13.74 -5.95 -30.12
C TYR A 235 14.26 -7.15 -30.91
N LEU A 236 13.62 -8.32 -30.74
CA LEU A 236 14.02 -9.55 -31.44
C LEU A 236 14.03 -9.38 -32.97
N GLY A 237 13.07 -8.63 -33.52
CA GLY A 237 13.01 -8.35 -34.96
C GLY A 237 14.09 -7.40 -35.49
N LYS A 238 14.67 -6.54 -34.65
CA LYS A 238 15.70 -5.55 -35.02
C LYS A 238 17.11 -5.93 -34.61
N ARG A 239 17.27 -6.90 -33.71
CA ARG A 239 18.55 -7.33 -33.15
C ARG A 239 19.40 -7.98 -34.26
N VAL A 240 20.62 -7.47 -34.48
CA VAL A 240 21.62 -8.03 -35.42
C VAL A 240 21.99 -9.48 -35.03
N ALA A 241 22.49 -10.35 -35.90
CA ALA A 241 22.81 -11.73 -35.50
C ALA A 241 24.12 -11.86 -34.67
N GLU A 242 25.12 -11.06 -35.01
CA GLU A 242 26.46 -11.13 -34.40
C GLU A 242 26.78 -9.85 -33.60
N PRO A 243 27.51 -9.98 -32.46
CA PRO A 243 27.81 -11.20 -31.72
C PRO A 243 26.53 -11.89 -31.21
N ALA A 244 26.56 -13.20 -30.98
CA ALA A 244 25.40 -13.96 -30.54
C ALA A 244 24.78 -13.39 -29.25
N MET A 245 23.45 -13.47 -29.15
CA MET A 245 22.71 -13.07 -27.97
C MET A 245 22.99 -14.03 -26.81
N CYS A 246 23.11 -13.47 -25.61
CA CYS A 246 23.28 -14.25 -24.38
C CYS A 246 22.04 -15.11 -24.10
N PRO A 247 22.16 -16.24 -23.38
CA PRO A 247 21.04 -17.14 -23.12
C PRO A 247 20.04 -16.62 -22.07
N ASP A 248 20.51 -15.83 -21.10
CA ASP A 248 19.72 -15.40 -19.94
C ASP A 248 20.11 -14.00 -19.43
N LEU A 249 19.31 -13.45 -18.51
CA LEU A 249 19.49 -12.12 -17.92
C LEU A 249 20.84 -11.96 -17.18
N GLY A 250 21.27 -12.99 -16.46
CA GLY A 250 22.54 -12.97 -15.72
C GLY A 250 23.71 -12.89 -16.67
N SER A 251 23.71 -13.76 -17.69
CA SER A 251 24.71 -13.75 -18.76
C SER A 251 24.72 -12.44 -19.55
N ALA A 252 23.55 -11.86 -19.84
CA ALA A 252 23.44 -10.57 -20.51
C ALA A 252 24.02 -9.41 -19.67
N LYS A 253 23.80 -9.44 -18.35
CA LYS A 253 24.36 -8.44 -17.43
C LYS A 253 25.89 -8.55 -17.37
N THR A 254 26.45 -9.76 -17.28
CA THR A 254 27.91 -9.94 -17.24
C THR A 254 28.57 -9.49 -18.55
N GLU A 255 27.97 -9.80 -19.68
CA GLU A 255 28.46 -9.37 -21.00
C GLU A 255 28.35 -7.85 -21.20
N TRP A 256 27.28 -7.22 -20.69
CA TRP A 256 27.17 -5.76 -20.69
C TRP A 256 28.26 -5.11 -19.84
N ILE A 257 28.50 -5.59 -18.62
CA ILE A 257 29.58 -5.09 -17.75
C ILE A 257 30.96 -5.29 -18.41
N SER A 258 31.19 -6.45 -19.03
CA SER A 258 32.45 -6.72 -19.74
C SER A 258 32.65 -5.77 -20.94
N ALA A 259 31.59 -5.50 -21.69
CA ALA A 259 31.63 -4.53 -22.79
C ALA A 259 31.89 -3.10 -22.27
N GLU A 260 31.27 -2.71 -21.15
CA GLU A 260 31.46 -1.38 -20.54
C GLU A 260 32.91 -1.18 -20.08
N THR A 261 33.50 -2.19 -19.43
CA THR A 261 34.93 -2.18 -19.08
C THR A 261 35.81 -2.04 -20.32
N SER A 262 35.51 -2.80 -21.38
CA SER A 262 36.25 -2.73 -22.66
C SER A 262 36.12 -1.36 -23.33
N GLN A 263 34.96 -0.70 -23.20
CA GLN A 263 34.73 0.65 -23.70
C GLN A 263 35.54 1.69 -22.91
N GLN A 264 35.58 1.58 -21.57
CA GLN A 264 36.40 2.46 -20.74
C GLN A 264 37.89 2.35 -21.11
N GLU A 265 38.39 1.14 -21.32
CA GLU A 265 39.75 0.91 -21.81
C GLU A 265 39.98 1.53 -23.20
N ALA A 266 39.04 1.35 -24.13
CA ALA A 266 39.14 1.92 -25.48
C ALA A 266 39.09 3.45 -25.49
N ILE A 267 38.28 4.07 -24.61
CA ILE A 267 38.22 5.53 -24.43
C ILE A 267 39.55 6.03 -23.88
N SER A 268 40.10 5.39 -22.85
CA SER A 268 41.41 5.75 -22.27
C SER A 268 42.55 5.70 -23.31
N GLN A 269 42.58 4.62 -24.12
CA GLN A 269 43.55 4.49 -25.22
C GLN A 269 43.35 5.56 -26.30
N TRP A 270 42.10 5.93 -26.61
CA TRP A 270 41.80 6.99 -27.57
C TRP A 270 42.21 8.37 -27.06
N GLU A 271 41.93 8.69 -25.80
CA GLU A 271 42.35 9.96 -25.19
C GLU A 271 43.86 10.10 -25.16
N SER A 272 44.57 9.04 -24.77
CA SER A 272 46.04 8.99 -24.81
C SER A 272 46.57 9.23 -26.24
N ALA A 273 46.03 8.51 -27.24
CA ALA A 273 46.41 8.69 -28.64
C ALA A 273 46.10 10.09 -29.18
N ARG A 274 44.98 10.70 -28.75
CA ARG A 274 44.60 12.08 -29.12
C ARG A 274 45.61 13.10 -28.60
N VAL A 275 46.04 12.96 -27.34
CA VAL A 275 47.06 13.84 -26.73
C VAL A 275 48.40 13.68 -27.43
N SER A 276 48.81 12.44 -27.73
CA SER A 276 50.05 12.15 -28.47
C SER A 276 50.04 12.76 -29.88
N LEU A 277 48.91 12.65 -30.60
CA LEU A 277 48.75 13.26 -31.93
C LEU A 277 48.82 14.80 -31.87
N ALA A 278 48.12 15.43 -30.91
CA ALA A 278 48.15 16.87 -30.74
C ALA A 278 49.57 17.39 -30.43
N THR A 279 50.31 16.65 -29.59
CA THR A 279 51.71 16.96 -29.25
C THR A 279 52.62 16.85 -30.47
N ALA A 280 52.56 15.73 -31.19
CA ALA A 280 53.37 15.52 -32.41
C ALA A 280 53.08 16.57 -33.49
N ARG A 281 51.81 16.97 -33.63
CA ARG A 281 51.40 18.02 -34.57
C ARG A 281 51.97 19.39 -34.20
N SER A 282 51.88 19.77 -32.92
CA SER A 282 52.47 21.02 -32.42
C SER A 282 53.98 21.06 -32.60
N GLU A 283 54.69 19.96 -32.37
CA GLU A 283 56.14 19.86 -32.59
C GLU A 283 56.50 20.04 -34.07
N TRP A 284 55.76 19.37 -34.97
CA TRP A 284 55.96 19.49 -36.42
C TRP A 284 55.66 20.90 -36.94
N ASP A 285 54.53 21.51 -36.56
CA ASP A 285 54.15 22.88 -36.95
C ASP A 285 55.21 23.89 -36.49
N GLY A 286 55.74 23.73 -35.28
CA GLY A 286 56.79 24.58 -34.72
C GLY A 286 58.11 24.49 -35.49
N LEU A 287 58.54 23.29 -35.87
CA LEU A 287 59.76 23.07 -36.65
C LEU A 287 59.59 23.49 -38.11
N ASN A 288 58.44 23.22 -38.72
CA ASN A 288 58.13 23.61 -40.08
C ASN A 288 58.11 25.14 -40.23
N ARG A 289 57.49 25.87 -39.29
CA ARG A 289 57.50 27.34 -39.26
C ARG A 289 58.92 27.91 -39.24
N LYS A 290 59.78 27.42 -38.34
CA LYS A 290 61.19 27.86 -38.25
C LYS A 290 61.98 27.56 -39.54
N HIS A 291 61.71 26.43 -40.17
CA HIS A 291 62.31 26.07 -41.46
C HIS A 291 61.89 27.05 -42.57
N GLN A 292 60.59 27.38 -42.68
CA GLN A 292 60.09 28.36 -43.65
C GLN A 292 60.67 29.77 -43.41
N GLU A 293 60.73 30.23 -42.15
CA GLU A 293 61.33 31.52 -41.78
C GLU A 293 62.80 31.61 -42.21
N SER A 294 63.59 30.56 -41.92
CA SER A 294 65.00 30.50 -42.31
C SER A 294 65.19 30.48 -43.83
N ARG A 295 64.27 29.83 -44.57
CA ARG A 295 64.29 29.75 -46.03
C ARG A 295 64.01 31.12 -46.68
N VAL A 296 63.04 31.87 -46.14
CA VAL A 296 62.73 33.23 -46.62
C VAL A 296 63.88 34.20 -46.32
N GLN A 297 64.49 34.11 -45.14
CA GLN A 297 65.66 34.94 -44.78
C GLN A 297 66.85 34.69 -45.71
N LEU A 298 67.15 33.43 -46.06
CA LEU A 298 68.20 33.09 -47.02
C LEU A 298 67.94 33.69 -48.40
N ASP A 299 66.69 33.62 -48.89
CA ASP A 299 66.31 34.18 -50.19
C ASP A 299 66.48 35.71 -50.21
N LEU A 300 66.02 36.42 -49.17
CA LEU A 300 66.18 37.87 -49.02
C LEU A 300 67.66 38.30 -48.99
N LEU A 301 68.47 37.68 -48.12
CA LEU A 301 69.89 38.00 -48.00
C LEU A 301 70.67 37.71 -49.30
N SER A 302 70.27 36.69 -50.05
CA SER A 302 70.87 36.38 -51.35
C SER A 302 70.58 37.45 -52.42
N LYS A 303 69.37 38.02 -52.40
CA LYS A 303 68.95 39.11 -53.28
C LYS A 303 69.67 40.42 -52.93
N ASP A 304 69.76 40.76 -51.65
CA ASP A 304 70.43 41.96 -51.16
C ASP A 304 71.93 41.95 -51.53
N LEU A 305 72.60 40.79 -51.38
CA LEU A 305 74.01 40.63 -51.72
C LEU A 305 74.25 40.80 -53.22
N LYS A 306 73.33 40.34 -54.08
CA LYS A 306 73.39 40.54 -55.52
C LYS A 306 73.23 42.02 -55.87
N GLN A 307 72.23 42.69 -55.31
CA GLN A 307 71.94 44.10 -55.59
C GLN A 307 73.04 45.05 -55.08
N ALA A 308 73.65 44.76 -53.93
CA ALA A 308 74.77 45.53 -53.39
C ALA A 308 76.03 45.42 -54.28
N ARG A 309 76.30 44.24 -54.86
CA ARG A 309 77.41 44.04 -55.80
C ARG A 309 77.20 44.80 -57.12
N GLU A 310 75.99 44.74 -57.68
CA GLU A 310 75.64 45.45 -58.91
C GLU A 310 75.70 46.99 -58.72
N ASN A 311 75.26 47.50 -57.57
CA ASN A 311 75.36 48.92 -57.25
C ASN A 311 76.80 49.41 -57.09
N LEU A 312 77.68 48.62 -56.45
CA LEU A 312 79.08 48.99 -56.25
C LEU A 312 79.85 49.08 -57.58
N ASP A 313 79.57 48.17 -58.52
CA ASP A 313 80.12 48.21 -59.88
C ASP A 313 79.60 49.39 -60.71
N ARG A 314 78.33 49.77 -60.51
CA ARG A 314 77.70 50.91 -61.21
C ARG A 314 78.26 52.25 -60.74
N VAL A 315 78.39 52.45 -59.43
CA VAL A 315 78.83 53.73 -58.84
C VAL A 315 80.29 54.04 -59.21
N ARG A 316 81.18 53.04 -59.21
CA ARG A 316 82.59 53.19 -59.62
C ARG A 316 82.78 53.54 -61.11
N LYS A 317 81.76 53.38 -61.95
CA LYS A 317 81.79 53.76 -63.38
C LYS A 317 81.29 55.16 -63.67
N CYS A 318 80.54 55.79 -62.76
CA CYS A 318 79.76 56.99 -63.09
C CYS A 318 80.37 58.31 -62.61
N VAL A 319 81.18 58.34 -61.54
CA VAL A 319 81.71 59.60 -60.99
C VAL A 319 83.16 59.41 -60.53
N PRO A 320 84.14 60.05 -61.19
CA PRO A 320 85.53 60.10 -60.71
C PRO A 320 85.69 61.11 -59.57
N ASP A 321 86.64 60.86 -58.67
CA ASP A 321 86.81 61.57 -57.39
C ASP A 321 87.04 63.09 -57.53
N ASP A 322 87.55 63.58 -58.66
CA ASP A 322 87.73 65.02 -58.94
C ASP A 322 86.39 65.79 -59.10
N ALA A 323 85.31 65.09 -59.47
CA ALA A 323 83.97 65.67 -59.55
C ALA A 323 83.34 65.89 -58.16
N LEU A 324 83.79 65.13 -57.15
CA LEU A 324 83.37 65.28 -55.75
C LEU A 324 83.97 66.53 -55.10
N GLU A 325 85.16 66.95 -55.52
CA GLU A 325 85.85 68.14 -54.99
C GLU A 325 85.20 69.46 -55.47
N THR A 326 84.68 69.47 -56.70
CA THR A 326 83.91 70.60 -57.25
C THR A 326 82.49 70.67 -56.66
N ALA A 327 81.89 69.50 -56.39
CA ALA A 327 80.60 69.41 -55.70
C ALA A 327 80.68 69.91 -54.25
N LEU A 328 81.80 69.67 -53.55
CA LEU A 328 82.07 70.15 -52.19
C LEU A 328 82.08 71.68 -52.11
N ALA A 329 82.68 72.38 -53.08
CA ALA A 329 82.70 73.85 -53.12
C ALA A 329 81.29 74.45 -53.29
N SER A 330 80.43 73.86 -54.13
CA SER A 330 79.03 74.28 -54.26
C SER A 330 78.18 73.93 -53.03
N ALA A 331 78.51 72.80 -52.38
CA ALA A 331 77.85 72.34 -51.17
C ALA A 331 78.14 73.29 -49.99
N VAL A 332 79.36 73.81 -49.86
CA VAL A 332 79.72 74.78 -48.79
C VAL A 332 78.92 76.09 -48.91
N GLN A 333 78.69 76.58 -50.13
CA GLN A 333 77.88 77.78 -50.35
C GLN A 333 76.39 77.53 -50.14
N SER A 334 75.90 76.34 -50.51
CA SER A 334 74.54 75.88 -50.22
C SER A 334 74.31 75.67 -48.71
N VAL A 335 75.31 75.18 -47.98
CA VAL A 335 75.27 75.02 -46.52
C VAL A 335 75.12 76.37 -45.81
N ALA A 336 75.75 77.43 -46.32
CA ALA A 336 75.60 78.78 -45.74
C ALA A 336 74.20 79.36 -45.93
N SER A 337 73.55 79.14 -47.10
CA SER A 337 72.15 79.53 -47.30
C SER A 337 71.18 78.64 -46.52
N GLU A 338 71.45 77.34 -46.45
CA GLU A 338 70.63 76.41 -45.68
C GLU A 338 70.77 76.61 -44.17
N ASP A 339 71.90 77.12 -43.63
CA ASP A 339 72.01 77.47 -42.20
C ASP A 339 70.98 78.54 -41.79
N THR A 340 70.68 79.49 -42.69
CA THR A 340 69.62 80.49 -42.44
C THR A 340 68.22 79.88 -42.46
N ASN A 341 67.95 78.94 -43.38
CA ASN A 341 66.71 78.17 -43.41
C ASN A 341 66.58 77.22 -42.21
N VAL A 342 67.68 76.61 -41.77
CA VAL A 342 67.76 75.73 -40.60
C VAL A 342 67.44 76.52 -39.34
N ARG A 343 68.01 77.72 -39.14
CA ARG A 343 67.66 78.57 -37.98
C ARG A 343 66.19 79.01 -37.98
N ALA A 344 65.63 79.31 -39.16
CA ALA A 344 64.20 79.63 -39.29
C ALA A 344 63.32 78.39 -39.02
N ALA A 345 63.71 77.22 -39.52
CA ALA A 345 63.03 75.94 -39.30
C ALA A 345 63.14 75.47 -37.85
N GLU A 346 64.28 75.65 -37.19
CA GLU A 346 64.52 75.39 -35.76
C GLU A 346 63.65 76.30 -34.90
N SER A 347 63.55 77.58 -35.26
CA SER A 347 62.65 78.53 -34.58
C SER A 347 61.18 78.11 -34.74
N SER A 348 60.76 77.71 -35.95
CA SER A 348 59.42 77.18 -36.19
C SER A 348 59.17 75.84 -35.50
N LEU A 349 60.17 74.96 -35.41
CA LEU A 349 60.09 73.66 -34.76
C LEU A 349 59.97 73.85 -33.24
N LYS A 350 60.75 74.75 -32.66
CA LYS A 350 60.68 75.12 -31.24
C LYS A 350 59.33 75.75 -30.90
N ALA A 351 58.79 76.61 -31.76
CA ALA A 351 57.45 77.19 -31.61
C ALA A 351 56.33 76.13 -31.68
N LYS A 352 56.45 75.14 -32.57
CA LYS A 352 55.48 74.02 -32.69
C LYS A 352 55.64 72.96 -31.59
N ASN A 353 56.78 72.94 -30.91
CA ASN A 353 57.10 72.06 -29.78
C ASN A 353 56.74 70.58 -30.07
N PRO A 354 57.46 69.92 -30.99
CA PRO A 354 57.18 68.55 -31.42
C PRO A 354 57.24 67.55 -30.28
N GLU A 355 58.06 67.79 -29.24
CA GLU A 355 58.07 66.93 -28.06
C GLU A 355 56.76 67.02 -27.28
N ARG A 356 56.17 68.21 -27.14
CA ARG A 356 54.81 68.34 -26.59
C ARG A 356 53.79 67.58 -27.45
N VAL A 357 53.89 67.65 -28.78
CA VAL A 357 52.98 66.93 -29.69
C VAL A 357 53.16 65.40 -29.58
N LYS A 358 54.39 64.89 -29.48
CA LYS A 358 54.67 63.46 -29.26
C LYS A 358 54.12 62.98 -27.92
N VAL A 359 54.36 63.73 -26.84
CA VAL A 359 53.83 63.40 -25.50
C VAL A 359 52.30 63.38 -25.51
N LEU A 360 51.66 64.36 -26.18
CA LEU A 360 50.21 64.36 -26.35
C LEU A 360 49.71 63.17 -27.19
N ALA A 361 50.41 62.80 -28.26
CA ALA A 361 50.06 61.66 -29.10
C ALA A 361 50.21 60.32 -28.35
N GLU A 362 51.29 60.13 -27.59
CA GLU A 362 51.49 58.94 -26.75
C GLU A 362 50.47 58.89 -25.61
N THR A 363 50.14 60.04 -25.00
CA THR A 363 49.07 60.12 -24.01
C THR A 363 47.70 59.77 -24.61
N ALA A 364 47.41 60.23 -25.83
CA ALA A 364 46.18 59.91 -26.54
C ALA A 364 46.10 58.42 -26.93
N LYS A 365 47.22 57.81 -27.37
CA LYS A 365 47.31 56.35 -27.60
C LYS A 365 47.10 55.55 -26.31
N GLY A 366 47.75 55.95 -25.22
CA GLY A 366 47.56 55.34 -23.91
C GLY A 366 46.09 55.43 -23.45
N SER A 367 45.48 56.60 -23.60
CA SER A 367 44.07 56.84 -23.27
C SER A 367 43.11 55.99 -24.13
N LEU A 368 43.42 55.83 -25.42
CA LEU A 368 42.67 54.94 -26.33
C LEU A 368 42.76 53.49 -25.88
N ILE A 369 43.95 53.00 -25.54
CA ILE A 369 44.16 51.64 -25.04
C ILE A 369 43.38 51.43 -23.73
N THR A 370 43.50 52.34 -22.77
CA THR A 370 42.73 52.25 -21.51
C THR A 370 41.22 52.21 -21.75
N THR A 371 40.73 53.01 -22.68
CA THR A 371 39.30 53.06 -23.04
C THR A 371 38.86 51.78 -23.76
N GLN A 372 39.69 51.23 -24.65
CA GLN A 372 39.43 49.95 -25.32
C GLN A 372 39.42 48.78 -24.32
N THR A 373 40.36 48.74 -23.38
CA THR A 373 40.36 47.74 -22.31
C THR A 373 39.10 47.85 -21.46
N ARG A 374 38.73 49.05 -21.02
CA ARG A 374 37.47 49.28 -20.28
C ARG A 374 36.25 48.83 -21.06
N ARG A 375 36.18 49.13 -22.36
CA ARG A 375 35.08 48.69 -23.24
C ARG A 375 35.02 47.16 -23.32
N ASN A 376 36.16 46.51 -23.51
CA ASN A 376 36.23 45.06 -23.62
C ASN A 376 35.84 44.38 -22.30
N THR A 377 36.31 44.90 -21.16
CA THR A 377 35.89 44.40 -19.84
C THR A 377 34.37 44.53 -19.65
N ALA A 378 33.80 45.71 -19.91
CA ALA A 378 32.35 45.92 -19.82
C ALA A 378 31.56 45.03 -20.80
N GLN A 379 32.11 44.75 -21.98
CA GLN A 379 31.50 43.87 -22.97
C GLN A 379 31.54 42.40 -22.55
N THR A 380 32.64 41.95 -21.92
CA THR A 380 32.71 40.62 -21.31
C THR A 380 31.71 40.49 -20.16
N GLU A 381 31.65 41.47 -19.25
CA GLU A 381 30.67 41.49 -18.16
C GLU A 381 29.23 41.46 -18.68
N LEU A 382 28.93 42.22 -19.75
CA LEU A 382 27.62 42.19 -20.39
C LEU A 382 27.29 40.80 -20.94
N ILE A 383 28.23 40.13 -21.61
CA ILE A 383 28.03 38.77 -22.14
C ILE A 383 27.82 37.77 -21.00
N GLU A 384 28.60 37.85 -19.92
CA GLU A 384 28.43 36.98 -18.75
C GLU A 384 27.07 37.17 -18.09
N VAL A 385 26.64 38.42 -17.87
CA VAL A 385 25.33 38.73 -17.30
C VAL A 385 24.20 38.28 -18.23
N GLN A 386 24.31 38.51 -19.54
CA GLN A 386 23.32 38.06 -20.52
C GLN A 386 23.24 36.53 -20.59
N THR A 387 24.38 35.85 -20.55
CA THR A 387 24.43 34.38 -20.56
C THR A 387 23.81 33.82 -19.29
N ARG A 388 24.12 34.39 -18.12
CA ARG A 388 23.52 34.00 -16.84
C ARG A 388 22.01 34.26 -16.80
N LEU A 389 21.56 35.40 -17.32
CA LEU A 389 20.13 35.71 -17.47
C LEU A 389 19.43 34.78 -18.45
N LYS A 390 20.10 34.38 -19.54
CA LYS A 390 19.55 33.44 -20.51
C LYS A 390 19.44 32.04 -19.93
N ILE A 391 20.48 31.52 -19.28
CA ILE A 391 20.48 30.20 -18.62
C ILE A 391 19.39 30.15 -17.54
N HIS A 392 19.37 31.12 -16.61
CA HIS A 392 18.38 31.12 -15.53
C HIS A 392 16.97 31.55 -15.97
N GLY A 393 16.86 32.31 -17.06
CA GLY A 393 15.58 32.66 -17.69
C GLY A 393 14.95 31.48 -18.43
N GLU A 394 15.75 30.68 -19.13
CA GLU A 394 15.32 29.45 -19.80
C GLU A 394 15.01 28.31 -18.81
N GLU A 395 15.58 28.36 -17.59
CA GLU A 395 15.27 27.42 -16.50
C GLU A 395 13.86 27.57 -15.89
N GLY A 396 13.07 28.56 -16.34
CA GLY A 396 11.68 28.76 -15.92
C GLY A 396 11.56 29.01 -14.41
N LEU A 397 12.54 29.66 -13.78
CA LEU A 397 12.57 29.84 -12.33
C LEU A 397 11.33 30.57 -11.79
N HIS A 398 10.79 31.52 -12.56
CA HIS A 398 9.54 32.19 -12.21
C HIS A 398 8.34 31.25 -12.27
N GLU A 399 8.26 30.37 -13.27
CA GLU A 399 7.21 29.34 -13.38
C GLU A 399 7.31 28.31 -12.25
N LYS A 400 8.54 27.90 -11.89
CA LYS A 400 8.80 27.02 -10.74
C LYS A 400 8.40 27.68 -9.42
N LEU A 401 8.72 28.96 -9.22
CA LEU A 401 8.30 29.73 -8.05
C LEU A 401 6.77 29.83 -7.98
N HIS A 402 6.13 30.17 -9.09
CA HIS A 402 4.68 30.30 -9.17
C HIS A 402 3.97 28.95 -8.93
N ALA A 403 4.49 27.86 -9.51
CA ALA A 403 3.99 26.51 -9.26
C ALA A 403 4.14 26.10 -7.78
N ALA A 404 5.27 26.43 -7.16
CA ALA A 404 5.49 26.17 -5.73
C ALA A 404 4.55 27.00 -4.84
N GLN A 405 4.28 28.26 -5.18
CA GLN A 405 3.34 29.13 -4.48
C GLN A 405 1.90 28.61 -4.58
N ILE A 406 1.45 28.22 -5.78
CA ILE A 406 0.13 27.58 -5.97
C ILE A 406 0.05 26.27 -5.17
N GLY A 407 1.12 25.47 -5.17
CA GLY A 407 1.20 24.24 -4.37
C GLY A 407 1.04 24.51 -2.87
N LEU A 408 1.71 25.54 -2.34
CA LEU A 408 1.62 25.96 -0.95
C LEU A 408 0.20 26.42 -0.60
N GLU A 409 -0.42 27.23 -1.45
CA GLU A 409 -1.80 27.71 -1.24
C GLU A 409 -2.80 26.55 -1.23
N ARG A 410 -2.68 25.61 -2.18
CA ARG A 410 -3.54 24.43 -2.28
C ARG A 410 -3.41 23.54 -1.04
N LEU A 411 -2.18 23.25 -0.61
CA LEU A 411 -1.93 22.44 0.60
C LEU A 411 -2.40 23.18 1.86
N GLY A 412 -2.19 24.50 1.93
CA GLY A 412 -2.66 25.33 3.04
C GLY A 412 -4.18 25.35 3.16
N ALA A 413 -4.89 25.45 2.04
CA ALA A 413 -6.36 25.36 2.01
C ALA A 413 -6.85 23.96 2.44
N GLY A 414 -6.20 22.90 1.95
CA GLY A 414 -6.49 21.52 2.34
C GLY A 414 -6.31 21.30 3.85
N ASN A 415 -5.19 21.78 4.40
CA ASN A 415 -4.90 21.66 5.84
C ASN A 415 -5.93 22.40 6.71
N LYS A 416 -6.28 23.64 6.34
CA LYS A 416 -7.33 24.40 7.04
C LYS A 416 -8.68 23.67 7.04
N SER A 417 -9.07 23.09 5.90
CA SER A 417 -10.32 22.33 5.80
C SER A 417 -10.29 21.07 6.67
N LEU A 418 -9.15 20.38 6.72
CA LEU A 418 -8.99 19.16 7.52
C LEU A 418 -9.05 19.48 9.02
N PHE A 419 -8.33 20.51 9.47
CA PHE A 419 -8.40 20.98 10.84
C PHE A 419 -9.81 21.39 11.24
N ARG A 420 -10.54 22.11 10.39
CA ARG A 420 -11.94 22.48 10.67
C ARG A 420 -12.84 21.25 10.87
N ARG A 421 -12.70 20.22 10.03
CA ARG A 421 -13.45 18.96 10.15
C ARG A 421 -13.08 18.21 11.43
N ALA A 422 -11.79 18.13 11.75
CA ALA A 422 -11.30 17.50 12.98
C ALA A 422 -11.82 18.21 14.23
N SER A 423 -11.77 19.55 14.27
CA SER A 423 -12.32 20.36 15.37
C SER A 423 -13.82 20.16 15.51
N SER A 424 -14.57 20.08 14.40
CA SER A 424 -16.02 19.85 14.43
C SER A 424 -16.37 18.45 14.94
N ALA A 425 -15.63 17.42 14.51
CA ALA A 425 -15.80 16.06 14.98
C ALA A 425 -15.46 15.92 16.47
N LYS A 426 -14.38 16.56 16.92
CA LYS A 426 -14.00 16.61 18.33
C LYS A 426 -15.08 17.28 19.17
N TYR A 427 -15.58 18.44 18.74
CA TYR A 427 -16.64 19.16 19.44
C TYR A 427 -17.91 18.31 19.57
N LEU A 428 -18.34 17.67 18.47
CA LEU A 428 -19.50 16.76 18.50
C LEU A 428 -19.29 15.59 19.48
N PHE A 429 -18.11 14.97 19.47
CA PHE A 429 -17.79 13.87 20.37
C PHE A 429 -17.85 14.30 21.84
N GLU A 430 -17.24 15.43 22.17
CA GLU A 430 -17.23 15.98 23.54
C GLU A 430 -18.66 16.28 24.00
N THR A 431 -19.45 16.97 23.17
CA THR A 431 -20.86 17.27 23.49
C THR A 431 -21.71 16.00 23.65
N MET A 432 -21.61 15.03 22.73
CA MET A 432 -22.38 13.79 22.84
C MET A 432 -21.99 12.98 24.08
N ARG A 433 -20.70 12.96 24.44
CA ARG A 433 -20.21 12.31 25.65
C ARG A 433 -20.80 12.97 26.90
N GLU A 434 -20.76 14.29 27.00
CA GLU A 434 -21.32 15.03 28.14
C GLU A 434 -22.84 14.80 28.29
N VAL A 435 -23.58 14.85 27.17
CA VAL A 435 -25.03 14.61 27.18
C VAL A 435 -25.34 13.16 27.57
N ARG A 436 -24.60 12.19 27.04
CA ARG A 436 -24.76 10.77 27.41
C ARG A 436 -24.46 10.54 28.89
N ASP A 437 -23.36 11.09 29.40
CA ASP A 437 -22.96 10.93 30.79
C ASP A 437 -23.99 11.59 31.74
N THR A 438 -24.57 12.73 31.34
CA THR A 438 -25.68 13.39 32.05
C THR A 438 -26.95 12.54 32.03
N ALA A 439 -27.37 12.04 30.86
CA ALA A 439 -28.53 11.16 30.73
C ALA A 439 -28.35 9.87 31.54
N ARG A 440 -27.14 9.30 31.57
CA ARG A 440 -26.82 8.11 32.38
C ARG A 440 -26.97 8.41 33.88
N ARG A 441 -26.42 9.52 34.37
CA ARG A 441 -26.57 9.93 35.79
C ARG A 441 -28.03 10.11 36.19
N ALA A 442 -28.88 10.58 35.28
CA ALA A 442 -30.31 10.75 35.52
C ALA A 442 -31.05 9.43 35.83
N TYR A 443 -30.52 8.27 35.41
CA TYR A 443 -31.13 6.96 35.70
C TYR A 443 -30.38 6.18 36.80
N VAL A 444 -29.05 6.29 36.87
CA VAL A 444 -28.25 5.55 37.85
C VAL A 444 -28.56 5.98 39.29
N ALA A 445 -28.69 7.28 39.56
CA ALA A 445 -28.94 7.77 40.92
C ALA A 445 -30.32 7.33 41.46
N PRO A 446 -31.45 7.51 40.73
CA PRO A 446 -32.75 7.01 41.18
C PRO A 446 -32.81 5.49 41.32
N LEU A 447 -32.16 4.76 40.41
CA LEU A 447 -32.10 3.30 40.48
C LEU A 447 -31.35 2.83 41.73
N LYS A 448 -30.17 3.41 42.00
CA LYS A 448 -29.38 3.12 43.21
C LYS A 448 -30.19 3.41 44.46
N GLU A 449 -30.81 4.58 44.57
CA GLU A 449 -31.63 4.96 45.72
C GLU A 449 -32.78 3.99 45.96
N LYS A 450 -33.48 3.57 44.90
CA LYS A 450 -34.61 2.62 45.00
C LYS A 450 -34.15 1.21 45.38
N ILE A 451 -33.02 0.73 44.85
CA ILE A 451 -32.42 -0.55 45.23
C ILE A 451 -32.02 -0.53 46.71
N GLU A 452 -31.38 0.55 47.17
CA GLU A 452 -30.98 0.70 48.57
C GLU A 452 -32.20 0.76 49.49
N GLN A 453 -33.24 1.51 49.12
CA GLN A 453 -34.48 1.60 49.88
C GLN A 453 -35.12 0.22 50.11
N LEU A 454 -35.25 -0.59 49.04
CA LEU A 454 -35.80 -1.93 49.12
C LEU A 454 -34.85 -2.92 49.83
N GLY A 455 -33.54 -2.84 49.56
CA GLY A 455 -32.55 -3.75 50.13
C GLY A 455 -32.31 -3.58 51.62
N ARG A 456 -32.48 -2.35 52.17
CA ARG A 456 -32.40 -2.09 53.62
C ARG A 456 -33.44 -2.88 54.41
N MET A 457 -34.58 -3.24 53.80
CA MET A 457 -35.61 -4.08 54.46
C MET A 457 -35.16 -5.54 54.66
N VAL A 458 -34.17 -6.02 53.88
CA VAL A 458 -33.75 -7.42 53.86
C VAL A 458 -32.38 -7.64 54.51
N PHE A 459 -31.45 -6.70 54.32
CA PHE A 459 -30.08 -6.87 54.79
C PHE A 459 -29.83 -6.14 56.12
N ASP A 460 -29.88 -4.81 56.10
CA ASP A 460 -29.60 -3.90 57.22
C ASP A 460 -29.73 -2.42 56.74
N ASP A 461 -29.91 -1.46 57.63
CA ASP A 461 -29.96 -0.01 57.30
C ASP A 461 -28.68 0.52 56.63
N SER A 462 -27.53 -0.12 56.89
CA SER A 462 -26.24 0.21 56.27
C SER A 462 -26.09 -0.30 54.82
N PHE A 463 -27.12 -0.93 54.26
CA PHE A 463 -27.08 -1.49 52.91
C PHE A 463 -26.93 -0.40 51.84
N GLN A 464 -25.89 -0.56 51.01
CA GLN A 464 -25.59 0.26 49.85
C GLN A 464 -25.20 -0.62 48.66
N VAL A 465 -25.35 -0.09 47.43
CA VAL A 465 -24.90 -0.78 46.21
C VAL A 465 -24.12 0.17 45.29
N ASP A 466 -23.16 -0.38 44.56
CA ASP A 466 -22.55 0.33 43.43
C ASP A 466 -23.12 -0.21 42.13
N ILE A 467 -23.62 0.71 41.29
CA ILE A 467 -24.19 0.39 39.99
C ILE A 467 -23.15 0.70 38.92
N SER A 468 -22.86 -0.28 38.07
CA SER A 468 -21.93 -0.14 36.96
C SER A 468 -22.51 0.73 35.84
N ASP A 469 -21.64 1.08 34.91
CA ASP A 469 -21.98 1.79 33.69
C ASP A 469 -23.05 1.06 32.85
N GLU A 470 -23.10 -0.27 32.93
CA GLU A 470 -24.05 -1.15 32.24
C GLU A 470 -25.38 -1.32 33.01
N LEU A 471 -25.64 -0.50 34.03
CA LEU A 471 -26.79 -0.59 34.92
C LEU A 471 -26.89 -1.95 35.65
N GLN A 472 -25.75 -2.46 36.13
CA GLN A 472 -25.71 -3.72 36.89
C GLN A 472 -25.21 -3.46 38.31
N ILE A 473 -25.62 -4.27 39.28
CA ILE A 473 -25.03 -4.22 40.63
C ILE A 473 -23.60 -4.76 40.54
N ALA A 474 -22.61 -3.89 40.70
CA ALA A 474 -21.20 -4.26 40.70
C ALA A 474 -20.78 -4.82 42.07
N SER A 475 -21.27 -4.20 43.14
CA SER A 475 -20.96 -4.58 44.51
C SER A 475 -22.12 -4.23 45.44
N ARG A 476 -22.12 -4.85 46.63
CA ARG A 476 -22.93 -4.40 47.75
C ARG A 476 -22.03 -4.06 48.93
N THR A 477 -22.47 -3.11 49.76
CA THR A 477 -21.84 -2.77 51.02
C THR A 477 -22.84 -2.96 52.14
N VAL A 478 -22.47 -3.72 53.18
CA VAL A 478 -23.26 -3.90 54.41
C VAL A 478 -22.32 -3.78 55.60
N LYS A 479 -22.67 -2.95 56.58
CA LYS A 479 -21.87 -2.68 57.79
C LYS A 479 -20.41 -2.33 57.47
N GLY A 480 -20.20 -1.56 56.40
CA GLY A 480 -18.88 -1.12 55.95
C GLY A 480 -18.06 -2.15 55.15
N ILE A 481 -18.60 -3.35 54.91
CA ILE A 481 -17.92 -4.40 54.13
C ILE A 481 -18.48 -4.41 52.71
N THR A 482 -17.64 -4.03 51.74
CA THR A 482 -17.97 -4.06 50.31
C THR A 482 -17.59 -5.41 49.70
N VAL A 483 -18.54 -6.08 49.07
CA VAL A 483 -18.36 -7.39 48.43
C VAL A 483 -18.81 -7.31 46.97
N PRO A 484 -17.98 -7.72 45.99
CA PRO A 484 -18.37 -7.80 44.59
C PRO A 484 -19.55 -8.75 44.37
N PHE A 485 -20.41 -8.45 43.41
CA PHE A 485 -21.64 -9.22 43.15
C PHE A 485 -21.37 -10.71 42.90
N ASP A 486 -20.32 -11.04 42.14
CA ASP A 486 -19.96 -12.43 41.80
C ASP A 486 -19.47 -13.25 43.00
N SER A 487 -19.02 -12.58 44.07
CA SER A 487 -18.57 -13.21 45.31
C SER A 487 -19.69 -13.45 46.31
N LEU A 488 -20.93 -13.11 45.95
CA LEU A 488 -22.10 -13.30 46.82
C LEU A 488 -22.66 -14.72 46.71
N SER A 489 -23.23 -15.23 47.80
CA SER A 489 -23.92 -16.53 47.80
C SER A 489 -25.09 -16.54 46.82
N GLY A 490 -25.48 -17.73 46.35
CA GLY A 490 -26.60 -17.91 45.41
C GLY A 490 -27.89 -17.21 45.87
N GLY A 491 -28.32 -17.45 47.12
CA GLY A 491 -29.51 -16.80 47.68
C GLY A 491 -29.39 -15.28 47.80
N THR A 492 -28.21 -14.74 48.14
CA THR A 492 -28.01 -13.28 48.17
C THR A 492 -28.02 -12.66 46.77
N ARG A 493 -27.43 -13.33 45.78
CA ARG A 493 -27.51 -12.87 44.38
C ARG A 493 -28.96 -12.89 43.89
N GLU A 494 -29.72 -13.92 44.23
CA GLU A 494 -31.13 -14.06 43.88
C GLU A 494 -31.97 -12.93 44.50
N GLN A 495 -31.80 -12.65 45.79
CA GLN A 495 -32.48 -11.55 46.51
C GLN A 495 -32.18 -10.18 45.88
N LEU A 496 -30.90 -9.88 45.64
CA LEU A 496 -30.49 -8.63 45.01
C LEU A 496 -30.98 -8.49 43.58
N SER A 497 -30.99 -9.59 42.83
CA SER A 497 -31.50 -9.60 41.47
C SER A 497 -33.01 -9.33 41.44
N LEU A 498 -33.76 -9.80 42.44
CA LEU A 498 -35.17 -9.49 42.59
C LEU A 498 -35.39 -8.02 42.96
N ILE A 499 -34.67 -7.53 43.99
CA ILE A 499 -34.73 -6.12 44.40
C ILE A 499 -34.38 -5.19 43.24
N PHE A 500 -33.34 -5.51 42.47
CA PHE A 500 -32.93 -4.77 41.29
C PHE A 500 -34.04 -4.69 40.24
N ARG A 501 -34.69 -5.82 39.92
CA ARG A 501 -35.78 -5.88 38.95
C ARG A 501 -37.02 -5.12 39.44
N SER A 502 -37.36 -5.23 40.72
CA SER A 502 -38.43 -4.45 41.33
C SER A 502 -38.14 -2.95 41.26
N ALA A 503 -36.95 -2.53 41.65
CA ALA A 503 -36.52 -1.14 41.55
C ALA A 503 -36.57 -0.62 40.10
N CYS A 504 -36.10 -1.41 39.12
CA CYS A 504 -36.24 -1.08 37.70
C CYS A 504 -37.71 -0.89 37.31
N SER A 505 -38.57 -1.84 37.67
CA SER A 505 -40.01 -1.78 37.36
C SER A 505 -40.66 -0.52 37.92
N MET A 506 -40.23 -0.05 39.08
CA MET A 506 -40.77 1.15 39.73
C MET A 506 -40.30 2.46 39.07
N ILE A 507 -39.09 2.50 38.47
CA ILE A 507 -38.52 3.74 37.92
C ILE A 507 -38.74 3.93 36.40
N VAL A 508 -39.09 2.86 35.68
CA VAL A 508 -39.14 2.89 34.20
C VAL A 508 -40.28 3.76 33.66
N ALA A 509 -41.36 3.96 34.42
CA ALA A 509 -42.48 4.80 34.01
C ALA A 509 -42.80 5.88 35.06
N LYS A 510 -43.08 7.11 34.60
CA LYS A 510 -43.43 8.25 35.48
C LYS A 510 -44.79 8.08 36.19
N ASP A 511 -45.68 7.25 35.65
CA ASP A 511 -47.10 7.16 36.04
C ASP A 511 -47.46 5.79 36.69
N GLY A 512 -46.54 5.16 37.44
CA GLY A 512 -46.84 3.95 38.22
C GLY A 512 -46.15 2.67 37.75
N GLY A 513 -44.89 2.77 37.31
CA GLY A 513 -44.03 1.64 37.01
C GLY A 513 -44.49 0.74 35.85
N THR A 514 -43.75 -0.35 35.60
CA THR A 514 -44.11 -1.41 34.65
C THR A 514 -44.51 -2.69 35.38
N PRO A 515 -45.31 -3.59 34.78
CA PRO A 515 -45.58 -4.89 35.38
C PRO A 515 -44.31 -5.72 35.58
N LEU A 516 -44.14 -6.30 36.77
CA LEU A 516 -43.08 -7.24 37.12
C LEU A 516 -43.65 -8.66 37.12
N ILE A 517 -43.14 -9.51 36.23
CA ILE A 517 -43.52 -10.93 36.18
C ILE A 517 -42.39 -11.75 36.80
N LEU A 518 -42.72 -12.56 37.81
CA LEU A 518 -41.81 -13.44 38.51
C LEU A 518 -42.23 -14.89 38.23
N ASP A 519 -41.31 -15.70 37.73
CA ASP A 519 -41.54 -17.12 37.43
C ASP A 519 -40.61 -17.97 38.31
N ASP A 520 -41.21 -18.68 39.27
CA ASP A 520 -40.58 -19.55 40.28
C ASP A 520 -39.29 -18.98 40.94
N ALA A 521 -39.29 -17.68 41.24
CA ALA A 521 -38.16 -17.02 41.90
C ALA A 521 -38.00 -17.44 43.39
N LEU A 522 -36.87 -17.04 43.99
CA LEU A 522 -36.54 -17.23 45.41
C LEU A 522 -36.35 -18.71 45.83
N GLY A 523 -35.89 -19.56 44.91
CA GLY A 523 -35.68 -20.99 45.16
C GLY A 523 -34.51 -21.30 46.12
N TYR A 524 -33.57 -20.37 46.28
CA TYR A 524 -32.38 -20.51 47.12
C TYR A 524 -32.38 -19.57 48.34
N THR A 525 -33.53 -18.99 48.68
CA THR A 525 -33.69 -18.04 49.78
C THR A 525 -34.16 -18.74 51.05
N ASP A 526 -33.51 -18.46 52.19
CA ASP A 526 -33.86 -19.04 53.48
C ASP A 526 -35.21 -18.51 54.03
N PRO A 527 -35.90 -19.24 54.92
CA PRO A 527 -37.25 -18.89 55.38
C PRO A 527 -37.35 -17.52 56.05
N GLU A 528 -36.32 -17.09 56.79
CA GLU A 528 -36.30 -15.78 57.44
C GLU A 528 -36.24 -14.66 56.39
N ARG A 529 -35.39 -14.83 55.36
CA ARG A 529 -35.31 -13.89 54.24
C ARG A 529 -36.49 -13.95 53.29
N LEU A 530 -37.15 -15.10 53.11
CA LEU A 530 -38.40 -15.17 52.34
C LEU A 530 -39.48 -14.25 52.94
N ARG A 531 -39.57 -14.18 54.27
CA ARG A 531 -40.48 -13.27 54.97
C ARG A 531 -40.15 -11.80 54.69
N LEU A 532 -38.87 -11.42 54.74
CA LEU A 532 -38.41 -10.06 54.45
C LEU A 532 -38.60 -9.69 52.97
N MET A 533 -38.35 -10.63 52.06
CA MET A 533 -38.60 -10.46 50.63
C MET A 533 -40.09 -10.29 50.31
N GLY A 534 -40.98 -10.94 51.08
CA GLY A 534 -42.43 -10.70 51.00
C GLY A 534 -42.82 -9.26 51.31
N ALA A 535 -42.15 -8.62 52.27
CA ALA A 535 -42.33 -7.20 52.59
C ALA A 535 -41.79 -6.29 51.46
N VAL A 536 -40.65 -6.62 50.87
CA VAL A 536 -40.10 -5.91 49.70
C VAL A 536 -41.06 -5.95 48.52
N LEU A 537 -41.59 -7.13 48.19
CA LEU A 537 -42.56 -7.30 47.10
C LEU A 537 -43.86 -6.55 47.39
N SER A 538 -44.35 -6.58 48.63
CA SER A 538 -45.53 -5.81 49.05
C SER A 538 -45.32 -4.30 48.93
N GLN A 539 -44.11 -3.80 49.21
CA GLN A 539 -43.79 -2.39 49.04
C GLN A 539 -43.66 -2.01 47.56
N ALA A 540 -43.04 -2.86 46.73
CA ALA A 540 -42.95 -2.66 45.30
C ALA A 540 -44.33 -2.71 44.63
N ALA A 541 -45.25 -3.56 45.11
CA ALA A 541 -46.61 -3.71 44.60
C ALA A 541 -47.46 -2.43 44.70
N LYS A 542 -47.08 -1.46 45.55
CA LYS A 542 -47.73 -0.15 45.63
C LYS A 542 -47.42 0.76 44.45
N GLU A 543 -46.30 0.52 43.78
CA GLU A 543 -45.77 1.36 42.70
C GLU A 543 -45.69 0.63 41.36
N CYS A 544 -45.88 -0.70 41.33
CA CYS A 544 -45.95 -1.48 40.10
C CYS A 544 -46.80 -2.74 40.28
N GLN A 545 -47.45 -3.23 39.22
CA GLN A 545 -48.16 -4.52 39.26
C GLN A 545 -47.16 -5.67 39.32
N ILE A 546 -47.37 -6.64 40.22
CA ILE A 546 -46.54 -7.84 40.33
C ILE A 546 -47.39 -9.08 40.05
N VAL A 547 -46.94 -9.94 39.13
CA VAL A 547 -47.55 -11.23 38.79
C VAL A 547 -46.55 -12.33 39.09
N ILE A 548 -46.95 -13.32 39.89
CA ILE A 548 -46.06 -14.39 40.35
C ILE A 548 -46.61 -15.74 39.88
N PHE A 549 -45.82 -16.48 39.13
CA PHE A 549 -46.04 -17.88 38.79
C PHE A 549 -45.16 -18.75 39.70
N THR A 550 -45.77 -19.72 40.38
CA THR A 550 -45.05 -20.61 41.30
C THR A 550 -45.78 -21.94 41.45
N CYS A 551 -45.03 -23.03 41.56
CA CYS A 551 -45.55 -24.34 41.97
C CYS A 551 -45.49 -24.56 43.49
N ILE A 552 -44.88 -23.62 44.24
CA ILE A 552 -44.78 -23.66 45.71
C ILE A 552 -45.34 -22.34 46.29
N PRO A 553 -46.66 -22.26 46.53
CA PRO A 553 -47.30 -21.05 47.05
C PRO A 553 -46.73 -20.59 48.40
N ASP A 554 -46.33 -21.52 49.26
CA ASP A 554 -45.81 -21.24 50.61
C ASP A 554 -44.58 -20.31 50.61
N ARG A 555 -43.77 -20.34 49.55
CA ARG A 555 -42.60 -19.42 49.42
C ARG A 555 -43.00 -17.95 49.43
N TYR A 556 -44.24 -17.66 49.01
CA TYR A 556 -44.79 -16.33 48.85
C TYR A 556 -45.89 -16.01 49.86
N GLY A 557 -46.14 -16.89 50.83
CA GLY A 557 -47.22 -16.73 51.83
C GLY A 557 -47.08 -15.51 52.75
N ASN A 558 -45.93 -14.84 52.73
CA ASN A 558 -45.66 -13.60 53.49
C ASN A 558 -45.85 -12.32 52.64
N ILE A 559 -46.28 -12.43 51.38
CA ILE A 559 -46.76 -11.29 50.59
C ILE A 559 -48.17 -10.99 51.11
N GLY A 560 -48.44 -9.77 51.56
CA GLY A 560 -49.69 -9.40 52.23
C GLY A 560 -50.95 -9.58 51.37
N GLU A 561 -51.47 -8.49 50.80
CA GLU A 561 -52.67 -8.53 49.95
C GLU A 561 -52.33 -9.11 48.57
N ALA A 562 -52.38 -10.43 48.43
CA ALA A 562 -52.18 -11.14 47.16
C ALA A 562 -53.46 -11.85 46.70
N THR A 563 -53.80 -11.70 45.41
CA THR A 563 -54.86 -12.50 44.78
C THR A 563 -54.26 -13.79 44.25
N VAL A 564 -54.72 -14.94 44.74
CA VAL A 564 -54.23 -16.26 44.31
C VAL A 564 -55.19 -16.85 43.28
N VAL A 565 -54.66 -17.18 42.11
CA VAL A 565 -55.40 -17.87 41.03
C VAL A 565 -54.79 -19.25 40.84
N ALA A 566 -55.55 -20.30 41.13
CA ALA A 566 -55.12 -21.67 40.88
C ALA A 566 -55.29 -22.01 39.40
N ILE A 567 -54.21 -22.42 38.73
CA ILE A 567 -54.22 -22.93 37.36
C ILE A 567 -54.17 -24.45 37.48
N GLY A 568 -55.28 -25.10 37.15
CA GLY A 568 -55.50 -26.55 37.29
C GLY A 568 -54.85 -27.37 36.20
#